data_AF-A0A940HXD1-F1
#
_entry.id   AF-A0A940HXD1-F1
#
_cell.length_a   1.000
_cell.length_b   1.000
_cell.length_c   1.000
_cell.angle_alpha   90.00
_cell.angle_beta   90.00
_cell.angle_gamma   90.00
#
_symmetry.space_group_name_H-M   'P 1'
#
loop_
_entity.id
_entity.type
_entity.pdbx_description
1 polymer ?
#
loop_
_entity_poly.entity_id
_entity_poly.type
_entity_poly.pdbx_seq_one_letter_code
_entity_poly.pdbx_strand_id
1 'polypeptide(L)'
;MSRNISKLSGRKGLKDNLFKRMIDTTKRSEGEKEIKQLAEEYHVGTSTIHGAESFYEFLRPEHKEKKAWVCNGSACMCAGNQNKLKDKLEDRLGKNKVGEMFCLGHCYDNTAFHYNGHNYSGKDINQIDKIIKGKKINTKNINSASFATKSFLMGKDLSTIEKFKDLLSQVLNKDKKEILKVITESNLCGRGGAGFPTGMKWNFCSQQQTEKKYVVCNADEGDSGAFSDRYLLEEQPLKV
;
A
#
# COMPACT_ATOMS: atom_id res chain seq x y z
N MET A 1 -20.24 -15.79 -17.08
CA MET A 1 -19.21 -15.45 -16.07
C MET A 1 -19.79 -15.63 -14.67
N SER A 2 -19.15 -16.46 -13.85
CA SER A 2 -19.64 -16.88 -12.53
C SER A 2 -19.90 -15.67 -11.60
N ARG A 3 -21.15 -15.54 -11.13
CA ARG A 3 -21.59 -14.56 -10.10
C ARG A 3 -20.92 -14.77 -8.71
N ASN A 4 -19.91 -15.64 -8.58
CA ASN A 4 -19.60 -16.29 -7.30
C ASN A 4 -18.21 -16.00 -6.73
N ILE A 5 -17.24 -15.42 -7.45
CA ILE A 5 -15.87 -15.27 -6.88
C ILE A 5 -15.82 -14.23 -5.75
N SER A 6 -16.44 -13.06 -5.91
CA SER A 6 -16.49 -12.04 -4.86
C SER A 6 -17.31 -12.50 -3.64
N LYS A 7 -18.37 -13.30 -3.87
CA LYS A 7 -19.15 -13.91 -2.79
C LYS A 7 -18.35 -14.98 -2.04
N LEU A 8 -17.59 -15.81 -2.76
CA LEU A 8 -16.76 -16.88 -2.20
C LEU A 8 -15.63 -16.33 -1.32
N SER A 9 -14.89 -15.33 -1.81
CA SER A 9 -13.80 -14.68 -1.03
C SER A 9 -14.30 -13.99 0.25
N GLY A 10 -15.54 -13.46 0.23
CA GLY A 10 -16.17 -12.82 1.38
C GLY A 10 -16.92 -13.77 2.34
N ARG A 11 -17.01 -15.08 2.07
CA ARG A 11 -17.82 -16.03 2.90
C ARG A 11 -17.36 -16.10 4.35
N LYS A 12 -16.05 -15.98 4.59
CA LYS A 12 -15.45 -15.99 5.93
C LYS A 12 -15.26 -14.60 6.53
N GLY A 13 -15.87 -13.57 5.92
CA GLY A 13 -15.75 -12.18 6.33
C GLY A 13 -14.39 -11.57 6.01
N LEU A 14 -14.17 -10.34 6.47
CA LEU A 14 -12.96 -9.57 6.15
C LEU A 14 -11.73 -9.99 6.97
N LYS A 15 -11.93 -10.63 8.13
CA LYS A 15 -10.85 -11.02 9.06
C LYS A 15 -10.05 -12.23 8.58
N ASP A 16 -10.73 -13.18 7.94
CA ASP A 16 -10.17 -14.43 7.44
C ASP A 16 -10.46 -14.58 5.94
N ASN A 17 -10.01 -13.59 5.17
CA ASN A 17 -10.21 -13.57 3.72
C ASN A 17 -9.17 -14.43 2.99
N LEU A 18 -9.54 -14.92 1.81
CA LEU A 18 -8.71 -15.80 0.99
C LEU A 18 -7.32 -15.21 0.71
N PHE A 19 -7.24 -13.91 0.40
CA PHE A 19 -5.97 -13.27 0.04
C PHE A 19 -4.96 -13.27 1.20
N LYS A 20 -5.42 -12.97 2.42
CA LYS A 20 -4.57 -13.06 3.62
C LYS A 20 -4.07 -14.49 3.85
N ARG A 21 -4.94 -15.48 3.70
CA ARG A 21 -4.57 -16.89 3.84
C ARG A 21 -3.59 -17.34 2.78
N MET A 22 -3.73 -16.86 1.54
CA MET A 22 -2.74 -17.09 0.50
C MET A 22 -1.37 -16.55 0.94
N ILE A 23 -1.28 -15.29 1.39
CA ILE A 23 -0.01 -14.70 1.89
C ILE A 23 0.61 -15.56 3.01
N ASP A 24 -0.19 -16.00 3.97
CA ASP A 24 0.29 -16.79 5.11
C ASP A 24 0.76 -18.19 4.68
N THR A 25 0.09 -18.80 3.72
CA THR A 25 0.45 -20.09 3.11
C THR A 25 1.72 -19.97 2.29
N THR A 26 1.84 -18.92 1.48
CA THR A 26 3.02 -18.64 0.64
C THR A 26 4.30 -18.52 1.48
N LYS A 27 4.22 -18.00 2.72
CA LYS A 27 5.35 -17.90 3.65
C LYS A 27 5.80 -19.24 4.22
N ARG A 28 4.95 -20.27 4.17
CA ARG A 28 5.24 -21.62 4.67
C ARG A 28 5.77 -22.48 3.51
N SER A 29 6.65 -23.42 3.83
CA SER A 29 7.45 -24.18 2.86
C SER A 29 6.76 -25.44 2.29
N GLU A 30 5.48 -25.71 2.62
CA GLU A 30 4.76 -26.94 2.25
C GLU A 30 3.68 -26.71 1.15
N GLY A 31 4.04 -25.91 0.14
CA GLY A 31 3.10 -25.21 -0.74
C GLY A 31 1.99 -26.03 -1.43
N GLU A 32 2.24 -27.23 -1.94
CA GLU A 32 1.21 -27.93 -2.74
C GLU A 32 0.06 -28.54 -1.93
N LYS A 33 0.35 -29.07 -0.73
CA LYS A 33 -0.68 -29.65 0.14
C LYS A 33 -1.55 -28.55 0.76
N GLU A 34 -0.91 -27.46 1.19
CA GLU A 34 -1.62 -26.33 1.79
C GLU A 34 -2.50 -25.59 0.78
N ILE A 35 -2.08 -25.44 -0.49
CA ILE A 35 -2.91 -24.82 -1.54
C ILE A 35 -4.18 -25.64 -1.82
N LYS A 36 -4.09 -26.98 -1.85
CA LYS A 36 -5.27 -27.84 -2.00
C LYS A 36 -6.24 -27.67 -0.83
N GLN A 37 -5.72 -27.66 0.39
CA GLN A 37 -6.52 -27.43 1.59
C GLN A 37 -7.18 -26.05 1.56
N LEU A 38 -6.46 -25.01 1.13
CA LEU A 38 -6.98 -23.66 1.01
C LEU A 38 -8.09 -23.56 -0.05
N ALA A 39 -7.93 -24.25 -1.17
CA ALA A 39 -8.92 -24.34 -2.23
C ALA A 39 -10.23 -24.97 -1.72
N GLU A 40 -10.12 -26.07 -0.98
CA GLU A 40 -11.25 -26.73 -0.34
C GLU A 40 -11.92 -25.84 0.71
N GLU A 41 -11.12 -25.19 1.57
CA GLU A 41 -11.58 -24.32 2.66
C GLU A 41 -12.41 -23.13 2.15
N TYR A 42 -12.04 -22.55 1.00
CA TYR A 42 -12.71 -21.40 0.40
C TYR A 42 -13.65 -21.78 -0.76
N HIS A 43 -13.78 -23.07 -1.05
CA HIS A 43 -14.58 -23.61 -2.16
C HIS A 43 -14.25 -22.97 -3.51
N VAL A 44 -12.96 -22.87 -3.83
CA VAL A 44 -12.43 -22.38 -5.10
C VAL A 44 -11.57 -23.46 -5.77
N GLY A 45 -11.34 -23.36 -7.07
CA GLY A 45 -10.42 -24.27 -7.75
C GLY A 45 -8.97 -23.96 -7.39
N THR A 46 -8.10 -24.97 -7.31
CA THR A 46 -6.65 -24.78 -7.15
C THR A 46 -6.06 -23.89 -8.24
N SER A 47 -6.56 -24.00 -9.47
CA SER A 47 -6.22 -23.11 -10.59
C SER A 47 -6.55 -21.64 -10.34
N THR A 48 -7.60 -21.34 -9.56
CA THR A 48 -7.94 -19.96 -9.17
C THR A 48 -6.92 -19.41 -8.16
N ILE A 49 -6.48 -20.24 -7.22
CA ILE A 49 -5.43 -19.85 -6.26
C ILE A 49 -4.13 -19.63 -7.00
N HIS A 50 -3.69 -20.57 -7.83
CA HIS A 50 -2.46 -20.42 -8.63
C HIS A 50 -2.52 -19.23 -9.58
N GLY A 51 -3.68 -18.96 -10.20
CA GLY A 51 -3.86 -17.76 -11.02
C GLY A 51 -3.61 -16.48 -10.23
N ALA A 52 -4.17 -16.38 -9.02
CA ALA A 52 -3.94 -15.24 -8.15
C ALA A 52 -2.49 -15.18 -7.61
N GLU A 53 -1.87 -16.31 -7.23
CA GLU A 53 -0.44 -16.35 -6.82
C GLU A 53 0.49 -15.89 -7.94
N SER A 54 0.23 -16.30 -9.19
CA SER A 54 1.03 -15.88 -10.34
C SER A 54 0.85 -14.40 -10.68
N PHE A 55 -0.30 -13.81 -10.32
CA PHE A 55 -0.58 -12.40 -10.57
C PHE A 55 0.19 -11.49 -9.61
N TYR A 56 0.17 -11.79 -8.32
CA TYR A 56 0.81 -10.95 -7.30
C TYR A 56 2.31 -11.26 -7.16
N GLU A 57 3.14 -10.26 -7.46
CA GLU A 57 4.61 -10.26 -7.37
C GLU A 57 5.14 -11.04 -6.16
N PHE A 58 4.72 -10.69 -4.94
CA PHE A 58 5.21 -11.32 -3.69
C PHE A 58 4.70 -12.74 -3.43
N LEU A 59 3.70 -13.21 -4.16
CA LEU A 59 3.18 -14.57 -4.04
C LEU A 59 3.88 -15.54 -4.99
N ARG A 60 4.60 -15.04 -5.99
CA ARG A 60 5.31 -15.84 -6.99
C ARG A 60 6.43 -16.68 -6.35
N PRO A 61 6.58 -17.97 -6.73
CA PRO A 61 7.66 -18.82 -6.22
C PRO A 61 9.06 -18.24 -6.44
N GLU A 62 9.32 -17.59 -7.58
CA GLU A 62 10.63 -17.01 -7.92
C GLU A 62 11.00 -15.87 -6.97
N HIS A 63 10.00 -15.19 -6.39
CA HIS A 63 10.18 -14.10 -5.45
C HIS A 63 10.49 -14.61 -4.03
N LYS A 64 10.08 -15.83 -3.68
CA LYS A 64 10.38 -16.46 -2.37
C LYS A 64 11.87 -16.69 -2.17
N GLU A 65 12.61 -16.91 -3.25
CA GLU A 65 14.04 -17.21 -3.17
C GLU A 65 14.89 -15.96 -2.92
N LYS A 66 14.35 -14.78 -3.24
CA LYS A 66 15.01 -13.47 -3.09
C LYS A 66 14.89 -12.97 -1.65
N LYS A 67 15.93 -12.29 -1.18
CA LYS A 67 16.01 -11.67 0.16
C LYS A 67 15.96 -10.15 0.11
N ALA A 68 16.47 -9.56 -0.98
CA ALA A 68 16.48 -8.13 -1.20
C ALA A 68 15.97 -7.77 -2.60
N TRP A 69 15.42 -6.57 -2.73
CA TRP A 69 14.88 -6.07 -3.97
C TRP A 69 15.28 -4.62 -4.20
N VAL A 70 15.82 -4.32 -5.37
CA VAL A 70 16.21 -2.98 -5.80
C VAL A 70 15.03 -2.32 -6.49
N CYS A 71 14.75 -1.05 -6.15
CA CYS A 71 13.68 -0.29 -6.79
C CYS A 71 14.04 0.03 -8.25
N ASN A 72 13.20 -0.39 -9.20
CA ASN A 72 13.33 -0.06 -10.63
C ASN A 72 12.36 1.04 -11.08
N GLY A 73 11.71 1.75 -10.15
CA GLY A 73 10.85 2.88 -10.46
C GLY A 73 11.60 3.97 -11.22
N SER A 74 10.93 4.65 -12.15
CA SER A 74 11.56 5.58 -13.10
C SER A 74 12.42 6.65 -12.43
N ALA A 75 11.96 7.25 -11.32
CA ALA A 75 12.74 8.22 -10.55
C ALA A 75 14.07 7.65 -10.03
N CYS A 76 14.04 6.43 -9.49
CA CYS A 76 15.22 5.72 -9.00
C CYS A 76 16.18 5.33 -10.13
N MET A 77 15.66 4.97 -11.30
CA MET A 77 16.45 4.65 -12.49
C MET A 77 17.12 5.91 -13.06
N CYS A 78 16.39 7.02 -13.18
CA CYS A 78 16.92 8.31 -13.63
C CYS A 78 18.03 8.85 -12.73
N ALA A 79 18.02 8.53 -11.43
CA ALA A 79 19.08 8.92 -10.51
C ALA A 79 20.40 8.15 -10.72
N GLY A 80 20.40 7.04 -11.46
CA GLY A 80 21.61 6.30 -11.85
C GLY A 80 22.31 5.52 -10.73
N ASN A 81 21.69 5.37 -9.55
CA ASN A 81 22.32 4.71 -8.39
C ASN A 81 22.01 3.21 -8.26
N GLN A 82 21.06 2.68 -9.05
CA GLN A 82 20.54 1.31 -8.85
C GLN A 82 21.59 0.22 -9.07
N ASN A 83 22.47 0.35 -10.07
CA ASN A 83 23.54 -0.63 -10.30
C ASN A 83 24.47 -0.75 -9.10
N LYS A 84 24.94 0.40 -8.56
CA LYS A 84 25.81 0.42 -7.36
C LYS A 84 25.11 -0.15 -6.12
N LEU A 85 23.81 0.10 -5.99
CA LEU A 85 23.00 -0.45 -4.91
C LEU A 85 22.87 -1.98 -5.04
N LYS A 86 22.59 -2.46 -6.26
CA LYS A 86 22.51 -3.88 -6.59
C LYS A 86 23.82 -4.60 -6.27
N ASP A 87 24.95 -4.08 -6.74
CA ASP A 87 26.27 -4.65 -6.49
C ASP A 87 26.54 -4.81 -4.99
N LYS A 88 26.28 -3.76 -4.19
CA LYS A 88 26.44 -3.81 -2.72
C LYS A 88 25.56 -4.86 -2.04
N LEU A 89 24.32 -5.03 -2.52
CA LEU A 89 23.41 -6.05 -1.98
C LEU A 89 23.87 -7.45 -2.39
N GLU A 90 24.29 -7.63 -3.65
CA GLU A 90 24.78 -8.90 -4.17
C GLU A 90 26.06 -9.35 -3.45
N ASP A 91 26.97 -8.42 -3.15
CA ASP A 91 28.20 -8.69 -2.37
C ASP A 91 27.91 -9.23 -0.96
N ARG A 92 26.77 -8.86 -0.38
CA ARG A 92 26.39 -9.26 1.00
C ARG A 92 25.44 -10.44 1.07
N LEU A 93 24.56 -10.59 0.08
CA LEU A 93 23.47 -11.57 0.11
C LEU A 93 23.65 -12.68 -0.92
N GLY A 94 24.51 -12.49 -1.91
CA GLY A 94 24.69 -13.34 -3.09
C GLY A 94 23.78 -12.94 -4.25
N LYS A 95 24.30 -13.06 -5.49
CA LYS A 95 23.61 -12.65 -6.73
C LYS A 95 22.19 -13.22 -6.87
N ASN A 96 22.02 -14.49 -6.54
CA ASN A 96 20.72 -15.15 -6.67
C ASN A 96 19.68 -14.66 -5.64
N LYS A 97 20.10 -13.91 -4.61
CA LYS A 97 19.24 -13.41 -3.53
C LYS A 97 18.79 -11.95 -3.71
N VAL A 98 19.25 -11.28 -4.77
CA VAL A 98 18.83 -9.91 -5.09
C VAL A 98 17.94 -9.94 -6.34
N GLY A 99 16.84 -9.20 -6.29
CA GLY A 99 15.92 -8.99 -7.40
C GLY A 99 15.66 -7.51 -7.63
N GLU A 100 14.76 -7.20 -8.56
CA GLU A 100 14.26 -5.85 -8.85
C GLU A 100 12.75 -5.83 -8.65
N MET A 101 12.23 -4.70 -8.16
CA MET A 101 10.80 -4.51 -7.94
C MET A 101 10.37 -3.10 -8.32
N PHE A 102 9.07 -2.94 -8.54
CA PHE A 102 8.45 -1.65 -8.82
C PHE A 102 8.70 -0.60 -7.73
N CYS A 103 8.27 0.62 -8.03
CA CYS A 103 8.46 1.79 -7.17
C CYS A 103 8.17 1.49 -5.70
N LEU A 104 9.15 1.78 -4.84
CA LEU A 104 9.04 1.58 -3.39
C LEU A 104 8.48 2.79 -2.64
N GLY A 105 8.11 3.88 -3.31
CA GLY A 105 7.62 5.10 -2.66
C GLY A 105 8.69 5.88 -1.89
N HIS A 106 9.98 5.64 -2.17
CA HIS A 106 11.13 6.35 -1.60
C HIS A 106 11.86 7.21 -2.65
N CYS A 107 11.12 7.73 -3.64
CA CYS A 107 11.69 8.47 -4.76
C CYS A 107 12.44 9.74 -4.35
N TYR A 108 12.16 10.31 -3.18
CA TYR A 108 12.88 11.46 -2.65
C TYR A 108 14.35 11.17 -2.27
N ASP A 109 14.71 9.90 -2.03
CA ASP A 109 16.06 9.48 -1.62
C ASP A 109 16.82 8.74 -2.74
N ASN A 110 16.14 8.34 -3.83
CA ASN A 110 16.74 7.81 -5.07
C ASN A 110 17.62 6.54 -4.98
N THR A 111 17.68 5.88 -3.82
CA THR A 111 18.48 4.66 -3.58
C THR A 111 17.66 3.67 -2.74
N ALA A 112 16.47 3.32 -3.21
CA ALA A 112 15.50 2.55 -2.46
C ALA A 112 15.66 1.03 -2.66
N PHE A 113 15.59 0.27 -1.58
CA PHE A 113 15.56 -1.20 -1.63
C PHE A 113 14.65 -1.77 -0.55
N HIS A 114 14.11 -2.96 -0.80
CA HIS A 114 13.33 -3.72 0.15
C HIS A 114 14.15 -4.89 0.68
N TYR A 115 14.08 -5.14 1.99
CA TYR A 115 14.71 -6.30 2.63
C TYR A 115 13.84 -6.79 3.78
N ASN A 116 13.48 -8.08 3.75
CA ASN A 116 12.70 -8.75 4.80
C ASN A 116 11.46 -7.95 5.30
N GLY A 117 10.61 -7.50 4.38
CA GLY A 117 9.36 -6.81 4.73
C GLY A 117 9.52 -5.34 5.07
N HIS A 118 10.71 -4.75 4.92
CA HIS A 118 10.99 -3.35 5.23
C HIS A 118 11.64 -2.65 4.05
N ASN A 119 11.22 -1.41 3.81
CA ASN A 119 11.83 -0.54 2.82
C ASN A 119 12.94 0.30 3.48
N TYR A 120 14.02 0.50 2.75
CA TYR A 120 15.19 1.27 3.13
C TYR A 120 15.57 2.21 1.98
N SER A 121 16.20 3.35 2.26
CA SER A 121 16.58 4.29 1.21
C SER A 121 17.84 5.12 1.49
N GLY A 122 18.32 5.78 0.44
CA GLY A 122 19.39 6.78 0.54
C GLY A 122 20.68 6.20 1.13
N LYS A 123 21.04 6.64 2.34
CA LYS A 123 22.29 6.24 3.01
C LYS A 123 22.15 4.95 3.84
N ASP A 124 20.95 4.37 3.96
CA ASP A 124 20.71 3.16 4.75
C ASP A 124 21.55 1.97 4.26
N ILE A 125 21.80 1.90 2.95
CA ILE A 125 22.65 0.87 2.32
C ILE A 125 24.07 0.82 2.92
N ASN A 126 24.59 1.94 3.43
CA ASN A 126 25.91 1.96 4.07
C ASN A 126 25.94 1.24 5.43
N GLN A 127 24.77 0.86 5.95
CA GLN A 127 24.61 0.10 7.18
C GLN A 127 23.99 -1.29 6.95
N ILE A 128 24.15 -1.84 5.73
CA ILE A 128 23.60 -3.14 5.35
C ILE A 128 23.94 -4.27 6.34
N ASP A 129 25.15 -4.30 6.89
CA ASP A 129 25.56 -5.32 7.85
C ASP A 129 24.73 -5.29 9.16
N LYS A 130 24.24 -4.10 9.55
CA LYS A 130 23.33 -3.94 10.68
C LYS A 130 21.90 -4.32 10.30
N ILE A 131 21.47 -3.97 9.08
CA ILE A 131 20.14 -4.31 8.54
C ILE A 131 19.95 -5.82 8.46
N ILE A 132 20.96 -6.55 7.95
CA ILE A 132 20.95 -8.01 7.85
C ILE A 132 20.87 -8.66 9.24
N LYS A 133 21.47 -8.05 10.26
CA LYS A 133 21.35 -8.49 11.67
C LYS A 133 19.99 -8.14 12.31
N GLY A 134 19.03 -7.62 11.54
CA GLY A 134 17.69 -7.30 12.00
C GLY A 134 17.54 -5.90 12.61
N LYS A 135 18.58 -5.05 12.58
CA LYS A 135 18.45 -3.67 13.06
C LYS A 135 17.60 -2.89 12.07
N LYS A 136 16.42 -2.44 12.52
CA LYS A 136 15.59 -1.48 11.77
C LYS A 136 16.26 -0.11 11.86
N ILE A 137 16.93 0.27 10.79
CA ILE A 137 17.49 1.59 10.62
C ILE A 137 16.46 2.37 9.84
N ASN A 138 15.68 3.19 10.53
CA ASN A 138 14.78 4.12 9.89
C ASN A 138 15.40 5.51 9.99
N THR A 139 16.38 5.78 9.13
CA THR A 139 16.98 7.11 9.08
C THR A 139 16.21 7.94 8.08
N LYS A 140 15.08 8.54 8.52
CA LYS A 140 14.68 9.95 8.29
C LYS A 140 13.16 10.14 8.25
N ASN A 141 12.73 11.29 8.76
CA ASN A 141 11.47 11.91 8.37
C ASN A 141 11.62 12.46 6.94
N ILE A 142 10.57 12.38 6.13
CA ILE A 142 10.56 12.96 4.79
C ILE A 142 10.79 14.48 4.90
N ASN A 143 11.95 14.95 4.42
CA ASN A 143 12.25 16.38 4.35
C ASN A 143 11.29 17.04 3.37
N SER A 144 10.27 17.68 3.91
CA SER A 144 9.18 18.27 3.15
C SER A 144 8.99 19.72 3.60
N ALA A 145 8.54 20.56 2.68
CA ALA A 145 8.14 21.95 2.96
C ALA A 145 6.90 22.29 2.12
N SER A 146 5.95 22.98 2.73
CA SER A 146 4.74 23.45 2.04
C SER A 146 4.89 24.93 1.76
N PHE A 147 4.78 25.31 0.48
CA PHE A 147 4.75 26.71 0.05
C PHE A 147 3.33 27.24 -0.17
N ALA A 148 2.31 26.40 0.08
CA ALA A 148 0.92 26.83 0.05
C ALA A 148 0.57 27.68 1.27
N THR A 149 -0.25 28.72 1.07
CA THR A 149 -0.81 29.56 2.14
C THR A 149 -1.59 28.74 3.17
N LYS A 150 -2.25 27.67 2.72
CA LYS A 150 -2.87 26.65 3.58
C LYS A 150 -2.33 25.27 3.21
N SER A 151 -1.57 24.68 4.12
CA SER A 151 -1.04 23.34 3.91
C SER A 151 -2.05 22.28 4.34
N PHE A 152 -2.67 21.58 3.39
CA PHE A 152 -3.54 20.45 3.72
C PHE A 152 -2.72 19.23 4.13
N LEU A 153 -1.73 18.84 3.31
CA LEU A 153 -0.89 17.67 3.58
C LEU A 153 -0.06 17.83 4.84
N MET A 154 0.61 18.98 5.00
CA MET A 154 1.58 19.20 6.09
C MET A 154 1.06 20.12 7.22
N GLY A 155 -0.18 20.58 7.13
CA GLY A 155 -0.78 21.44 8.16
C GLY A 155 -1.02 20.70 9.48
N LYS A 156 -1.13 21.44 10.59
CA LYS A 156 -1.30 20.90 11.94
C LYS A 156 -2.77 20.84 12.41
N ASP A 157 -3.70 20.98 11.48
CA ASP A 157 -5.14 21.10 11.77
C ASP A 157 -5.69 19.82 12.44
N LEU A 158 -5.14 18.65 12.10
CA LEU A 158 -5.51 17.34 12.67
C LEU A 158 -4.30 16.59 13.25
N SER A 159 -3.33 17.32 13.81
CA SER A 159 -2.09 16.72 14.31
C SER A 159 -2.23 16.02 15.68
N THR A 160 -3.39 16.10 16.34
CA THR A 160 -3.63 15.44 17.63
C THR A 160 -4.97 14.70 17.64
N ILE A 161 -5.08 13.70 18.51
CA ILE A 161 -6.27 12.86 18.65
C ILE A 161 -7.47 13.69 19.10
N GLU A 162 -7.26 14.69 19.95
CA GLU A 162 -8.30 15.59 20.46
C GLU A 162 -8.92 16.38 19.31
N LYS A 163 -8.09 17.04 18.48
CA LYS A 163 -8.58 17.79 17.30
C LYS A 163 -9.35 16.90 16.33
N PHE A 164 -8.87 15.69 16.10
CA PHE A 164 -9.56 14.71 15.26
C PHE A 164 -10.92 14.32 15.85
N LYS A 165 -10.98 13.99 17.14
CA LYS A 165 -12.24 13.62 17.83
C LYS A 165 -13.25 14.76 17.82
N ASP A 166 -12.79 15.99 18.03
CA ASP A 166 -13.65 17.17 18.01
C ASP A 166 -14.28 17.37 16.63
N LEU A 167 -13.46 17.29 15.56
CA LEU A 167 -13.97 17.38 14.19
C LEU A 167 -14.94 16.23 13.87
N LEU A 168 -14.56 14.99 14.21
CA LEU A 168 -15.38 13.82 13.96
C LEU A 168 -16.75 13.94 14.64
N SER A 169 -16.77 14.39 15.90
CA SER A 169 -18.02 14.58 16.65
C SER A 169 -18.92 15.63 16.01
N GLN A 170 -18.34 16.75 15.56
CA GLN A 170 -19.08 17.79 14.84
C GLN A 170 -19.67 17.27 13.53
N VAL A 171 -18.91 16.48 12.76
CA VAL A 171 -19.36 15.92 11.47
C VAL A 171 -20.45 14.86 11.68
N LEU A 172 -20.31 13.99 12.69
CA LEU A 172 -21.31 12.95 12.98
C LEU A 172 -22.66 13.51 13.45
N ASN A 173 -22.67 14.72 14.00
CA ASN A 173 -23.89 15.42 14.41
C ASN A 173 -24.60 16.17 13.27
N LYS A 174 -24.01 16.23 12.07
CA LYS A 174 -24.62 16.85 10.89
C LYS A 174 -25.49 15.88 10.11
N ASP A 175 -26.48 16.42 9.41
CA ASP A 175 -27.27 15.60 8.48
C ASP A 175 -26.40 15.13 7.29
N LYS A 176 -26.64 13.89 6.84
CA LYS A 176 -25.87 13.30 5.75
C LYS A 176 -25.99 14.10 4.44
N LYS A 177 -27.15 14.71 4.17
CA LYS A 177 -27.35 15.56 2.99
C LYS A 177 -26.58 16.87 3.12
N GLU A 178 -26.46 17.42 4.33
CA GLU A 178 -25.63 18.60 4.59
C GLU A 178 -24.16 18.30 4.31
N ILE A 179 -23.63 17.16 4.80
CA ILE A 179 -22.26 16.72 4.52
C ILE A 179 -22.04 16.57 3.01
N LEU A 180 -22.95 15.90 2.31
CA LEU A 180 -22.85 15.71 0.85
C LEU A 180 -22.89 17.05 0.10
N LYS A 181 -23.72 17.99 0.55
CA LYS A 181 -23.80 19.34 0.00
C LYS A 181 -22.46 20.07 0.14
N VAL A 182 -21.87 20.08 1.34
CA VAL A 182 -20.56 20.70 1.59
C VAL A 182 -19.47 20.12 0.67
N ILE A 183 -19.39 18.79 0.53
CA ILE A 183 -18.40 18.14 -0.35
C ILE A 183 -18.65 18.43 -1.83
N THR A 184 -19.91 18.61 -2.23
CA THR A 184 -20.26 18.95 -3.61
C THR A 184 -19.90 20.40 -3.92
N GLU A 185 -20.24 21.32 -3.02
CA GLU A 185 -19.95 22.76 -3.15
C GLU A 185 -18.45 23.07 -3.06
N SER A 186 -17.66 22.22 -2.37
CA SER A 186 -16.21 22.39 -2.30
C SER A 186 -15.48 22.06 -3.60
N ASN A 187 -16.18 21.54 -4.62
CA ASN A 187 -15.59 21.07 -5.89
C ASN A 187 -14.40 20.11 -5.69
N LEU A 188 -14.46 19.27 -4.65
CA LEU A 188 -13.38 18.33 -4.37
C LEU A 188 -13.35 17.24 -5.45
N CYS A 189 -12.24 17.13 -6.17
CA CYS A 189 -12.00 16.05 -7.12
C CYS A 189 -11.09 14.97 -6.53
N GLY A 190 -11.24 13.73 -7.02
CA GLY A 190 -10.37 12.62 -6.65
C GLY A 190 -8.90 12.92 -6.92
N ARG A 191 -8.04 12.64 -5.93
CA ARG A 191 -6.60 12.95 -5.98
C ARG A 191 -5.71 11.83 -6.50
N GLY A 192 -6.25 10.64 -6.74
CA GLY A 192 -5.55 9.52 -7.38
C GLY A 192 -5.49 9.60 -8.91
N GLY A 193 -5.33 10.80 -9.48
CA GLY A 193 -5.15 11.01 -10.94
C GLY A 193 -6.43 11.13 -11.78
N ALA A 194 -7.48 10.35 -11.52
CA ALA A 194 -8.68 10.34 -12.37
C ALA A 194 -9.51 11.65 -12.34
N GLY A 195 -9.36 12.48 -11.30
CA GLY A 195 -9.98 13.81 -11.23
C GLY A 195 -11.52 13.83 -11.15
N PHE A 196 -12.19 12.69 -10.95
CA PHE A 196 -13.65 12.64 -10.89
C PHE A 196 -14.20 13.40 -9.67
N PRO A 197 -15.30 14.18 -9.78
CA PRO A 197 -15.88 14.94 -8.66
C PRO A 197 -16.35 14.03 -7.51
N THR A 198 -15.83 14.27 -6.31
CA THR A 198 -16.08 13.43 -5.12
C THR A 198 -17.53 13.50 -4.67
N GLY A 199 -18.12 14.70 -4.63
CA GLY A 199 -19.52 14.89 -4.26
C GLY A 199 -20.47 14.13 -5.20
N MET A 200 -20.20 14.15 -6.50
CA MET A 200 -20.98 13.39 -7.48
C MET A 200 -20.86 11.88 -7.26
N LYS A 201 -19.64 11.36 -7.07
CA LYS A 201 -19.41 9.94 -6.78
C LYS A 201 -20.14 9.47 -5.53
N TRP A 202 -20.11 10.28 -4.47
CA TRP A 202 -20.79 9.97 -3.21
C TRP A 202 -22.31 10.04 -3.34
N ASN A 203 -22.83 10.98 -4.12
CA ASN A 203 -24.27 11.10 -4.39
C ASN A 203 -24.82 9.87 -5.13
N PHE A 204 -24.10 9.36 -6.15
CA PHE A 204 -24.52 8.12 -6.84
C PHE A 204 -24.61 6.93 -5.87
N CYS A 205 -23.64 6.80 -4.96
CA CYS A 205 -23.64 5.74 -3.94
C CYS A 205 -24.77 5.97 -2.91
N SER A 206 -25.01 7.21 -2.48
CA SER A 206 -26.03 7.53 -1.48
C SER A 206 -27.44 7.17 -1.95
N GLN A 207 -27.72 7.34 -3.24
CA GLN A 207 -29.02 7.04 -3.87
C GLN A 207 -29.33 5.55 -4.00
N GLN A 208 -28.31 4.67 -3.94
CA GLN A 208 -28.54 3.22 -4.02
C GLN A 208 -29.26 2.71 -2.77
N GLN A 209 -30.35 1.96 -3.00
CA GLN A 209 -31.14 1.29 -1.96
C GLN A 209 -30.51 -0.06 -1.61
N THR A 210 -29.53 -0.03 -0.71
CA THR A 210 -28.85 -1.21 -0.18
C THR A 210 -28.64 -1.05 1.32
N GLU A 211 -28.79 -2.15 2.06
CA GLU A 211 -28.58 -2.20 3.50
C GLU A 211 -27.11 -1.89 3.87
N LYS A 212 -26.16 -2.35 3.04
CA LYS A 212 -24.72 -2.24 3.31
C LYS A 212 -24.02 -1.47 2.20
N LYS A 213 -23.18 -0.53 2.61
CA LYS A 213 -22.29 0.28 1.76
C LYS A 213 -20.88 0.22 2.33
N TYR A 214 -19.89 0.33 1.46
CA TYR A 214 -18.48 0.25 1.84
C TYR A 214 -17.74 1.50 1.38
N VAL A 215 -16.77 1.92 2.17
CA VAL A 215 -15.77 2.92 1.81
C VAL A 215 -14.44 2.19 1.72
N VAL A 216 -13.74 2.34 0.60
CA VAL A 216 -12.42 1.76 0.38
C VAL A 216 -11.46 2.91 0.19
N CYS A 217 -10.49 3.04 1.09
CA CYS A 217 -9.35 3.92 0.92
C CYS A 217 -8.34 3.19 0.02
N ASN A 218 -8.03 3.76 -1.14
CA ASN A 218 -6.97 3.24 -1.99
C ASN A 218 -5.64 3.83 -1.52
N ALA A 219 -4.78 2.97 -0.97
CA ALA A 219 -3.42 3.32 -0.53
C ALA A 219 -2.35 2.59 -1.36
N ASP A 220 -2.73 2.04 -2.52
CA ASP A 220 -1.81 1.40 -3.46
C ASP A 220 -1.19 2.47 -4.39
N GLU A 221 -0.28 3.27 -3.81
CA GLU A 221 0.43 4.36 -4.50
C GLU A 221 1.56 3.80 -5.40
N GLY A 222 1.15 3.12 -6.48
CA GLY A 222 2.07 2.41 -7.39
C GLY A 222 2.73 3.27 -8.46
N ASP A 223 2.25 4.50 -8.67
CA ASP A 223 2.81 5.42 -9.67
C ASP A 223 4.26 5.80 -9.32
N SER A 224 5.18 5.61 -10.26
CA SER A 224 6.59 5.95 -10.03
C SER A 224 6.75 7.44 -9.77
N GLY A 225 7.34 7.79 -8.63
CA GLY A 225 7.51 9.18 -8.20
C GLY A 225 6.43 9.70 -7.26
N ALA A 226 5.33 8.95 -7.08
CA ALA A 226 4.33 9.25 -6.06
C ALA A 226 4.77 8.72 -4.68
N PHE A 227 4.58 9.53 -3.65
CA PHE A 227 4.85 9.22 -2.24
C PHE A 227 4.04 10.10 -1.27
N SER A 228 3.00 10.76 -1.77
CA SER A 228 2.14 11.67 -1.00
C SER A 228 1.20 10.90 -0.08
N ASP A 229 0.64 9.79 -0.55
CA ASP A 229 -0.22 8.93 0.27
C ASP A 229 0.61 8.25 1.36
N ARG A 230 1.83 7.80 1.00
CA ARG A 230 2.80 7.33 1.99
C ARG A 230 3.08 8.36 3.08
N TYR A 231 3.34 9.62 2.71
CA TYR A 231 3.55 10.70 3.68
C TYR A 231 2.32 10.87 4.59
N LEU A 232 1.11 10.85 4.05
CA LEU A 232 -0.11 10.95 4.87
C LEU A 232 -0.24 9.79 5.87
N LEU A 233 0.02 8.56 5.42
CA LEU A 233 -0.12 7.36 6.26
C LEU A 233 0.98 7.25 7.34
N GLU A 234 2.20 7.67 7.02
CA GLU A 234 3.34 7.61 7.97
C GLU A 234 3.37 8.82 8.92
N GLU A 235 3.19 10.04 8.40
CA GLU A 235 3.43 11.29 9.15
C GLU A 235 2.14 11.97 9.62
N GLN A 236 1.01 11.72 8.98
CA GLN A 236 -0.27 12.39 9.26
C GLN A 236 -1.48 11.43 9.32
N PRO A 237 -1.39 10.26 10.00
CA PRO A 237 -2.38 9.20 9.90
C PRO A 237 -3.78 9.60 10.37
N LEU A 238 -3.91 10.57 11.28
CA LEU A 238 -5.20 11.08 11.75
C LEU A 238 -6.01 11.85 10.69
N LYS A 239 -5.39 12.20 9.56
CA LYS A 239 -6.08 12.86 8.43
C LYS A 239 -6.77 11.86 7.48
N VAL A 240 -6.46 10.57 7.61
CA VAL A 240 -6.99 9.47 6.79
C VAL A 240 -8.14 8.80 7.53
#